data_AF-A0A645DTY0-F1
#
_entry.id   AF-A0A645DTY0-F1
#
_cell.length_a   1.000
_cell.length_b   1.000
_cell.length_c   1.000
_cell.angle_alpha   90.00
_cell.angle_beta   90.00
_cell.angle_gamma   90.00
#
_symmetry.space_group_name_H-M   'P 1'
#
loop_
_entity.id
_entity.type
_entity.pdbx_description
1 polymer ?
#
loop_
_entity_poly.entity_id
_entity_poly.type
_entity_poly.pdbx_seq_one_letter_code
_entity_poly.pdbx_strand_id
1 'polypeptide(L)' 'MGDNQYNLDFERRVSAEYAIIIPAGKWHNIINIGNRPIKLYAIYAPPEHPKDTVHPTKADAEAAESRWN' A
#
# COMPACT_ATOMS: atom_id res chain seq x y z
N MET A 1 -9.88 -4.24 1.27
CA MET A 1 -9.81 -4.23 -0.21
C MET A 1 -11.21 -4.38 -0.77
N GLY A 2 -11.44 -3.98 -2.02
CA GLY A 2 -12.74 -4.07 -2.67
C GLY A 2 -12.70 -3.65 -4.13
N ASP A 3 -13.87 -3.65 -4.78
CA ASP A 3 -14.02 -3.31 -6.21
C ASP A 3 -14.03 -1.81 -6.50
N ASN A 4 -14.29 -0.97 -5.49
CA ASN A 4 -14.21 0.48 -5.63
C ASN A 4 -13.73 1.15 -4.34
N GLN A 5 -13.25 2.38 -4.45
CA GLN A 5 -12.67 3.14 -3.32
C GLN A 5 -13.65 3.40 -2.16
N TYR A 6 -14.95 3.42 -2.45
CA TYR A 6 -16.00 3.71 -1.47
C TYR A 6 -16.55 2.46 -0.79
N ASN A 7 -16.16 1.26 -1.25
CA ASN A 7 -16.62 -0.01 -0.71
C ASN A 7 -15.47 -1.02 -0.62
N LEU A 8 -14.80 -1.05 0.54
CA LEU A 8 -13.72 -2.01 0.86
C LEU A 8 -14.26 -3.12 1.75
N ASP A 9 -15.11 -3.99 1.19
CA ASP A 9 -15.86 -5.04 1.89
C ASP A 9 -15.02 -6.22 2.45
N PHE A 10 -13.76 -6.35 2.02
CA PHE A 10 -12.82 -7.30 2.59
C PHE A 10 -11.83 -6.62 3.54
N GLU A 11 -11.89 -6.97 4.82
CA GLU A 11 -10.95 -6.54 5.87
C GLU A 11 -10.37 -7.74 6.63
N ARG A 12 -9.07 -7.70 6.92
CA ARG A 12 -8.39 -8.71 7.75
C ARG A 12 -7.33 -8.05 8.62
N ARG A 13 -7.25 -8.48 9.88
CA ARG A 13 -6.08 -8.22 10.73
C ARG A 13 -4.96 -9.14 10.30
N VAL A 14 -3.77 -8.56 10.15
CA VAL A 14 -2.54 -9.29 9.78
C VAL A 14 -1.47 -9.03 10.83
N SER A 15 -0.51 -9.94 10.93
CA SER A 15 0.62 -9.86 11.86
C SER A 15 1.91 -10.22 11.16
N ALA A 16 3.01 -10.33 11.91
CA ALA A 16 4.26 -10.89 11.40
C ALA A 16 4.00 -12.23 10.71
N GLU A 17 4.81 -12.51 9.67
CA GLU A 17 4.78 -13.74 8.85
C GLU A 17 3.57 -13.91 7.91
N TYR A 18 2.70 -12.90 7.81
CA TYR A 18 1.62 -12.89 6.83
C TYR A 18 2.08 -12.34 5.47
N ALA A 19 1.46 -12.84 4.41
CA ALA A 19 1.50 -12.24 3.07
C ALA A 19 0.13 -11.66 2.71
N ILE A 20 0.12 -10.52 2.03
CA ILE A 20 -1.09 -9.88 1.50
C ILE A 20 -0.99 -9.92 -0.03
N ILE A 21 -1.98 -10.54 -0.68
CA ILE A 21 -2.07 -10.56 -2.15
C ILE A 21 -3.12 -9.55 -2.58
N ILE A 22 -2.71 -8.57 -3.38
CA ILE A 22 -3.59 -7.55 -3.95
C ILE A 22 -3.69 -7.81 -5.46
N PRO A 23 -4.82 -8.33 -5.95
CA PRO A 23 -5.04 -8.51 -7.38
C PRO A 23 -5.13 -7.17 -8.12
N ALA A 24 -4.74 -7.16 -9.40
CA ALA A 24 -4.89 -6.00 -10.26
C ALA A 24 -6.36 -5.50 -10.28
N GLY A 25 -6.54 -4.18 -10.25
CA GLY A 25 -7.86 -3.54 -10.24
C GLY A 25 -8.57 -3.50 -8.89
N LYS A 26 -7.97 -4.04 -7.81
CA LYS A 26 -8.56 -3.97 -6.47
C LYS A 26 -8.11 -2.74 -5.71
N TRP A 27 -9.07 -2.00 -5.17
CA TRP A 27 -8.81 -0.96 -4.20
C TRP A 27 -8.36 -1.59 -2.88
N HIS A 28 -7.36 -1.00 -2.24
CA HIS A 28 -6.76 -1.53 -1.01
C HIS A 28 -6.15 -0.42 -0.16
N ASN A 29 -6.05 -0.69 1.15
CA ASN A 29 -5.38 0.17 2.11
C ASN A 29 -4.75 -0.70 3.20
N ILE A 30 -3.61 -0.28 3.74
CA ILE A 30 -2.92 -0.93 4.86
C ILE A 30 -2.77 0.08 5.97
N ILE A 31 -3.40 -0.19 7.11
CA ILE A 31 -3.41 0.72 8.26
C ILE A 31 -2.63 0.06 9.39
N ASN A 32 -1.61 0.76 9.90
CA ASN A 32 -0.93 0.31 11.11
C ASN A 32 -1.82 0.56 12.33
N ILE A 33 -2.43 -0.50 12.85
CA ILE A 33 -3.26 -0.48 14.07
C ILE A 33 -2.48 -0.87 15.34
N GLY A 34 -1.16 -1.11 15.22
CA GLY A 34 -0.27 -1.42 16.33
C GLY A 34 0.30 -0.17 17.01
N ASN A 35 1.09 -0.37 18.05
CA ASN A 35 1.74 0.71 18.83
C ASN A 35 3.21 0.93 18.46
N ARG A 36 3.69 0.33 17.38
CA ARG A 36 5.06 0.47 16.87
C ARG A 36 5.04 0.62 15.34
N PRO A 37 6.08 1.20 14.72
CA PRO A 37 6.18 1.24 13.27
C PRO A 37 6.08 -0.16 12.65
N ILE A 38 5.18 -0.31 11.68
CA ILE A 38 5.10 -1.51 10.86
C ILE A 38 6.28 -1.54 9.88
N LYS A 39 6.87 -2.72 9.67
CA LYS A 39 7.88 -2.97 8.65
C LYS A 39 7.32 -3.96 7.65
N LEU A 40 7.33 -3.59 6.37
CA LEU A 40 6.84 -4.41 5.27
C LEU A 40 7.76 -4.24 4.06
N TYR A 41 7.69 -5.20 3.15
CA TYR A 41 8.18 -5.06 1.79
C TYR A 41 6.98 -5.25 0.85
N ALA A 42 6.96 -4.50 -0.24
CA ALA A 42 5.97 -4.62 -1.30
C ALA A 42 6.67 -5.06 -2.59
N ILE A 43 6.03 -5.96 -3.33
CA ILE A 43 6.52 -6.44 -4.62
C ILE A 43 5.44 -6.09 -5.65
N TYR A 44 5.79 -5.21 -6.59
CA TYR A 44 4.91 -4.77 -7.67
C TYR A 44 5.24 -5.52 -8.96
N ALA A 45 4.22 -5.87 -9.73
CA ALA A 45 4.35 -6.48 -11.05
C ALA A 45 3.24 -5.95 -11.99
N PRO A 46 3.56 -5.09 -12.98
CA PRO A 46 4.90 -4.52 -13.31
C PRO A 46 5.43 -3.56 -12.22
N PRO A 47 6.69 -3.07 -12.32
CA PRO A 47 7.20 -2.07 -11.39
C PRO A 47 6.31 -0.82 -11.34
N GLU A 48 6.00 -0.34 -10.12
CA GLU A 48 5.16 0.84 -9.91
C GLU A 48 5.96 2.15 -9.95
N HIS A 49 7.06 2.21 -9.19
CA HIS A 49 7.86 3.43 -9.07
C HIS A 49 9.10 3.41 -9.99
N PRO A 50 9.64 4.59 -10.35
CA PRO A 50 10.95 4.70 -10.98
C PRO A 50 12.05 4.01 -10.15
N LYS A 51 13.11 3.58 -10.84
CA LYS A 51 14.27 2.95 -10.20
C LYS A 51 14.89 3.89 -9.15
N ASP A 52 15.33 3.33 -8.03
CA ASP A 52 16.02 4.03 -6.94
C ASP A 52 15.17 5.10 -6.21
N THR A 53 13.84 5.04 -6.35
CA THR A 53 12.89 5.91 -5.62
C THR A 53 13.01 5.71 -4.10
N VAL A 54 13.13 6.82 -3.36
CA VAL A 54 13.10 6.84 -1.88
C VAL A 54 12.16 7.94 -1.42
N HIS A 55 11.14 7.56 -0.64
CA HIS A 55 10.24 8.50 0.06
C HIS A 55 10.45 8.38 1.58
N PRO A 56 11.21 9.30 2.21
CA PRO A 56 11.46 9.25 3.65
C PRO A 56 10.19 9.40 4.49
N THR A 57 9.21 10.16 3.99
CA THR A 57 7.92 10.38 4.65
C THR A 57 6.75 10.07 3.72
N LYS A 58 5.58 9.85 4.32
CA LYS A 58 4.33 9.69 3.59
C LYS A 58 4.00 10.93 2.75
N ALA A 59 4.24 12.13 3.28
CA ALA A 59 3.98 13.38 2.56
C ALA A 59 4.86 13.51 1.31
N ASP A 60 6.11 13.05 1.34
CA ASP A 60 6.99 13.04 0.17
C ASP A 60 6.46 12.10 -0.93
N ALA A 61 5.95 10.92 -0.54
CA ALA A 61 5.31 9.98 -1.47
C ALA A 61 4.04 10.58 -2.08
N GLU A 62 3.14 11.15 -1.28
CA GLU A 62 1.92 11.80 -1.77
C GLU A 62 2.23 12.95 -2.73
N ALA A 63 3.24 13.77 -2.44
CA ALA A 63 3.67 14.86 -3.30
C ALA A 63 4.26 14.36 -4.64
N ALA A 64 5.00 13.24 -4.62
CA ALA A 64 5.56 12.65 -5.84
C ALA A 64 4.48 12.00 -6.71
N GLU A 65 3.55 11.26 -6.09
CA GLU A 65 2.49 10.52 -6.79
C GLU A 65 1.36 11.43 -7.29
N SER A 66 1.10 12.55 -6.61
CA SER A 66 0.10 13.54 -7.06
C SER A 66 0.48 14.21 -8.39
N ARG A 67 1.73 14.07 -8.86
CA ARG A 67 2.17 14.61 -10.16
C ARG A 67 1.62 13.83 -11.35
N TRP A 68 0.99 12.68 -11.11
CA TRP A 68 0.46 11.78 -12.14
C TRP A 68 -1.08 11.84 -12.29
N ASN A 69 -1.76 12.63 -11.45
CA ASN A 69 -3.20 12.93 -11.55
C ASN A 69 -3.44 14.30 -12.18
#